data_AF-A0A2D6F3P1-F1
#
_entry.id   AF-A0A2D6F3P1-F1
#
_cell.length_a   1.000
_cell.length_b   1.000
_cell.length_c   1.000
_cell.angle_alpha   90.00
_cell.angle_beta   90.00
_cell.angle_gamma   90.00
#
_symmetry.space_group_name_H-M   'P 1'
#
loop_
_entity.id
_entity.type
_entity.pdbx_description
1 polymer ?
#
loop_
_entity_poly.entity_id
_entity_poly.type
_entity_poly.pdbx_seq_one_letter_code
_entity_poly.pdbx_strand_id
1 'polypeptide(L)'
;MSHQRNRFYLQGTWLKDKEAIRHARQTENYEDYIALKFTGTSVNAVIDPEKTASFGVQVTIDGRPLDPSVAGADLATADGRSFFTGTGASCTRWSLCPSSANMS
;
A
#
# COMPACT_ATOMS: atom_id res chain seq x y z
N MET A 1 12.18 15.24 4.59
CA MET A 1 10.94 15.84 5.14
C MET A 1 10.30 14.84 6.09
N SER A 2 9.72 15.28 7.22
CA SER A 2 9.08 14.38 8.18
C SER A 2 7.59 14.26 7.87
N HIS A 3 7.09 13.03 7.68
CA HIS A 3 5.65 12.76 7.51
C HIS A 3 4.90 12.94 8.84
N GLN A 4 3.76 13.63 8.79
CA GLN A 4 2.87 13.86 9.93
C GLN A 4 1.79 12.77 10.01
N ARG A 5 1.30 12.53 11.24
CA ARG A 5 0.13 11.66 11.45
C ARG A 5 -1.12 12.29 10.83
N ASN A 6 -2.08 11.44 10.46
CA ASN A 6 -3.36 11.83 9.85
C ASN A 6 -3.22 12.59 8.53
N ARG A 7 -2.09 12.43 7.83
CA ARG A 7 -1.86 12.91 6.47
C ARG A 7 -1.32 11.77 5.63
N PHE A 8 -1.80 11.67 4.40
CA PHE A 8 -1.14 10.89 3.37
C PHE A 8 -0.38 11.83 2.44
N TYR A 9 0.68 11.30 1.84
CA TYR A 9 1.60 12.01 0.98
C TYR A 9 1.66 11.27 -0.35
N LEU A 10 1.63 12.03 -1.44
CA LEU A 10 1.71 11.50 -2.79
C LEU A 10 3.05 11.90 -3.38
N GLN A 11 3.84 10.91 -3.80
CA GLN A 11 5.02 11.12 -4.63
C GLN A 11 4.69 10.69 -6.06
N GLY A 12 5.09 11.51 -7.03
CA GLY A 12 4.82 11.26 -8.46
C GLY A 12 3.63 12.05 -9.00
N THR A 13 3.10 11.59 -10.14
CA THR A 13 1.99 12.27 -10.82
C THR A 13 0.66 11.59 -10.49
N TRP A 14 -0.24 12.36 -9.90
CA TRP A 14 -1.56 11.89 -9.46
C TRP A 14 -2.65 12.82 -9.97
N LEU A 15 -3.77 12.25 -10.38
CA LEU A 15 -4.99 12.98 -10.73
C LEU A 15 -5.93 12.94 -9.53
N LYS A 16 -6.53 14.10 -9.23
CA LYS A 16 -7.61 14.20 -8.25
C LYS A 16 -8.93 14.05 -8.99
N ASP A 17 -9.63 12.96 -8.72
CA ASP A 17 -11.01 12.75 -9.13
C ASP A 17 -11.96 13.19 -8.01
N LYS A 18 -13.28 13.11 -8.25
CA LYS A 18 -14.29 13.60 -7.30
C LYS A 18 -14.21 12.91 -5.94
N GLU A 19 -13.93 11.60 -5.95
CA GLU A 19 -13.99 10.73 -4.76
C GLU A 19 -12.73 9.85 -4.61
N ALA A 20 -11.75 10.01 -5.49
CA ALA A 20 -10.54 9.19 -5.53
C ALA A 20 -9.32 10.00 -5.95
N ILE A 21 -8.15 9.45 -5.66
CA ILE A 21 -6.90 9.84 -6.30
C ILE A 21 -6.51 8.72 -7.26
N ARG A 22 -6.01 9.09 -8.43
CA ARG A 22 -5.70 8.15 -9.48
C ARG A 22 -4.27 8.32 -9.94
N HIS A 23 -3.58 7.20 -10.09
CA HIS A 23 -2.22 7.19 -10.62
C HIS A 23 -2.26 7.65 -12.09
N ALA A 24 -1.48 8.67 -12.43
CA ALA A 24 -1.66 9.40 -13.69
C ALA A 24 -0.82 8.86 -14.86
N ARG A 25 0.08 7.91 -14.60
CA ARG A 25 1.06 7.41 -15.57
C ARG A 25 1.41 5.96 -15.30
N GLN A 26 1.90 5.24 -16.30
CA GLN A 26 2.49 3.93 -16.08
C GLN A 26 3.95 4.09 -15.61
N THR A 27 4.36 3.28 -14.63
CA THR A 27 5.73 3.24 -14.10
C THR A 27 6.18 1.81 -13.94
N GLU A 28 7.47 1.54 -14.12
CA GLU A 28 8.04 0.18 -14.03
C GLU A 28 8.77 -0.09 -12.70
N ASN A 29 9.24 0.95 -12.00
CA ASN A 29 10.18 0.83 -10.89
C ASN A 29 9.66 1.35 -9.54
N TYR A 30 8.34 1.33 -9.31
CA TYR A 30 7.70 1.80 -8.05
C TYR A 30 8.12 3.21 -7.60
N GLU A 31 8.42 4.08 -8.56
CA GLU A 31 8.89 5.46 -8.34
C GLU A 31 7.82 6.39 -7.76
N ASP A 32 6.55 6.06 -7.99
CA ASP A 32 5.37 6.77 -7.48
C ASP A 32 4.76 6.00 -6.32
N TYR A 33 4.47 6.67 -5.21
CA TYR A 33 3.95 6.03 -4.02
C TYR A 33 3.02 6.92 -3.20
N ILE A 34 2.22 6.26 -2.35
CA ILE A 34 1.44 6.88 -1.29
C ILE A 34 2.13 6.54 0.03
N ALA A 35 2.49 7.56 0.82
CA ALA A 35 3.05 7.37 2.16
C ALA A 35 2.08 7.88 3.23
N LEU A 36 1.94 7.11 4.31
CA LEU A 36 1.10 7.44 5.45
C LEU A 36 1.84 7.10 6.73
N LYS A 37 1.88 8.06 7.67
CA LYS A 37 2.28 7.78 9.05
C LYS A 37 1.03 7.53 9.87
N PHE A 38 0.88 6.32 10.40
CA PHE A 38 -0.30 5.90 11.17
C PHE A 38 0.08 5.42 12.58
N THR A 39 -0.93 5.31 13.43
CA THR A 39 -0.84 4.64 14.74
C THR A 39 -2.12 3.82 14.86
N GLY A 40 -1.98 2.50 14.85
CA GLY A 40 -3.12 1.58 14.83
C GLY A 40 -2.67 0.14 14.62
N THR A 41 -3.60 -0.78 14.75
CA THR A 41 -3.37 -2.23 14.60
C THR A 41 -3.66 -2.73 13.19
N SER A 42 -4.04 -1.85 12.26
CA SER A 42 -4.26 -2.18 10.86
C SER A 42 -4.30 -0.91 10.00
N VAL A 43 -3.93 -1.05 8.73
CA VAL A 43 -4.16 -0.06 7.67
C VAL A 43 -4.77 -0.78 6.49
N ASN A 44 -5.96 -0.35 6.11
CA ASN A 44 -6.63 -0.80 4.90
C ASN A 44 -6.50 0.32 3.86
N ALA A 45 -6.31 -0.05 2.61
CA ALA A 45 -6.57 0.85 1.51
C ALA A 45 -7.48 0.12 0.51
N VAL A 46 -8.09 0.87 -0.38
CA VAL A 46 -9.07 0.36 -1.34
C VAL A 46 -8.63 0.88 -2.68
N ILE A 47 -8.42 -0.04 -3.64
CA ILE A 47 -7.94 0.29 -4.98
C ILE A 47 -8.92 -0.30 -5.99
N ASP A 48 -9.27 0.52 -6.97
CA ASP A 48 -10.05 0.11 -8.11
C ASP A 48 -9.24 0.36 -9.39
N PRO A 49 -8.78 -0.68 -10.10
CA PRO A 49 -8.10 -0.50 -11.37
C PRO A 49 -9.11 -0.11 -12.46
N GLU A 50 -8.92 1.07 -13.05
CA GLU A 50 -9.74 1.59 -14.18
C GLU A 50 -9.78 0.66 -15.41
N LYS A 51 -8.89 -0.33 -15.50
CA LYS A 51 -8.76 -1.24 -16.64
C LYS A 51 -8.64 -2.69 -16.17
N THR A 52 -8.90 -3.62 -17.09
CA THR A 52 -8.59 -5.06 -16.91
C THR A 52 -7.09 -5.37 -16.85
N ALA A 53 -6.23 -4.36 -16.97
CA ALA A 53 -4.79 -4.51 -16.86
C ALA A 53 -4.41 -4.95 -15.44
N SER A 54 -3.54 -5.95 -15.36
CA SER A 54 -2.93 -6.33 -14.10
C SER A 54 -2.08 -5.18 -13.56
N PHE A 55 -2.10 -5.02 -12.25
CA PHE A 55 -1.22 -4.07 -11.57
C PHE A 55 -0.55 -4.74 -10.38
N GLY A 56 0.60 -4.22 -9.99
CA GLY A 56 1.35 -4.67 -8.83
C GLY A 56 1.70 -3.49 -7.94
N VAL A 57 1.53 -3.66 -6.64
CA VAL A 57 1.87 -2.64 -5.64
C VAL A 57 2.84 -3.25 -4.66
N GLN A 58 3.99 -2.60 -4.49
CA GLN A 58 4.92 -2.92 -3.41
C GLN A 58 4.50 -2.16 -2.15
N VAL A 59 4.42 -2.90 -1.04
CA VAL A 59 4.08 -2.34 0.27
C VAL A 59 5.31 -2.42 1.16
N THR A 60 5.59 -1.37 1.92
CA THR A 60 6.69 -1.34 2.88
C THR A 60 6.25 -0.71 4.20
N ILE A 61 6.89 -1.11 5.29
CA ILE A 61 6.77 -0.46 6.60
C ILE A 61 8.15 0.04 7.01
N ASP A 62 8.26 1.33 7.33
CA ASP A 62 9.53 2.00 7.63
C ASP A 62 10.65 1.73 6.59
N GLY A 63 10.25 1.68 5.30
CA GLY A 63 11.14 1.45 4.17
C GLY A 63 11.60 -0.01 3.99
N ARG A 64 11.03 -0.95 4.75
CA ARG A 64 11.37 -2.38 4.70
C ARG A 64 10.17 -3.20 4.20
N PRO A 65 10.41 -4.36 3.58
CA PRO A 65 9.35 -5.33 3.33
C PRO A 65 8.65 -5.71 4.64
N LEU A 66 7.37 -6.04 4.55
CA LEU A 66 6.60 -6.51 5.68
C LEU A 66 7.09 -7.89 6.11
N ASP A 67 7.09 -8.12 7.41
CA ASP A 67 7.22 -9.46 7.97
C ASP A 67 5.96 -10.28 7.64
N PRO A 68 6.07 -11.56 7.23
CA PRO A 68 4.92 -12.40 6.97
C PRO A 68 3.93 -12.50 8.14
N SER A 69 4.40 -12.35 9.39
CA SER A 69 3.55 -12.34 10.59
C SER A 69 2.66 -11.11 10.72
N VAL A 70 2.97 -10.02 10.01
CA VAL A 70 2.18 -8.78 10.01
C VAL A 70 1.48 -8.50 8.68
N ALA A 71 1.77 -9.29 7.65
CA ALA A 71 1.15 -9.19 6.34
C ALA A 71 -0.29 -9.75 6.38
N GLY A 72 -1.25 -9.01 5.81
CA GLY A 72 -2.58 -9.53 5.57
C GLY A 72 -2.58 -10.63 4.51
N ALA A 73 -3.65 -11.43 4.45
CA ALA A 73 -3.74 -12.59 3.54
C ALA A 73 -3.60 -12.24 2.04
N ASP A 74 -3.91 -11.01 1.65
CA ASP A 74 -3.80 -10.51 0.27
C ASP A 74 -2.37 -10.08 -0.12
N LEU A 75 -1.41 -10.12 0.82
CA LEU A 75 -0.02 -9.72 0.58
C LEU A 75 0.87 -10.96 0.44
N ALA A 76 1.57 -11.02 -0.69
CA ALA A 76 2.63 -11.99 -0.92
C ALA A 76 3.98 -11.43 -0.49
N THR A 77 4.82 -12.28 0.11
CA THR A 77 6.23 -11.97 0.38
C THR A 77 7.11 -12.89 -0.46
N ALA A 78 7.85 -12.33 -1.42
CA ALA A 78 8.81 -13.06 -2.25
C ALA A 78 9.99 -12.16 -2.66
N ASP A 79 11.17 -12.74 -2.88
CA ASP A 79 12.39 -12.03 -3.30
C ASP A 79 12.76 -10.83 -2.41
N GLY A 80 12.51 -10.92 -1.10
CA GLY A 80 12.75 -9.80 -0.19
C GLY A 80 11.83 -8.60 -0.45
N ARG A 81 10.63 -8.83 -1.01
CA ARG A 81 9.61 -7.81 -1.25
C ARG A 81 8.27 -8.28 -0.70
N SER A 82 7.47 -7.34 -0.23
CA SER A 82 6.05 -7.54 0.09
C SER A 82 5.21 -6.78 -0.93
N PHE A 83 4.30 -7.49 -1.58
CA PHE A 83 3.50 -6.94 -2.68
C PHE A 83 2.14 -7.60 -2.75
N PHE A 84 1.22 -6.93 -3.42
CA PHE A 84 0.00 -7.57 -3.92
C PHE A 84 -0.16 -7.23 -5.39
N THR A 85 -0.92 -8.07 -6.08
CA THR A 85 -1.30 -7.87 -7.47
C THR A 85 -2.82 -7.90 -7.57
N GLY A 86 -3.38 -7.18 -8.52
CA GLY A 86 -4.81 -7.18 -8.80
C GLY A 86 -5.10 -7.25 -10.29
N THR A 87 -6.29 -7.75 -10.63
CA THR A 87 -6.81 -7.80 -12.00
C THR A 87 -8.29 -7.41 -11.96
N GLY A 88 -8.70 -6.39 -12.73
CA GLY A 88 -10.09 -5.90 -12.72
C GLY A 88 -10.53 -5.31 -11.38
N ALA A 89 -11.77 -4.80 -11.30
CA ALA A 89 -12.30 -4.16 -10.10
C ALA A 89 -12.27 -5.13 -8.90
N SER A 90 -11.30 -4.95 -8.00
CA SER A 90 -11.09 -5.81 -6.83
C SER A 90 -10.88 -4.95 -5.59
N CYS A 91 -11.93 -4.87 -4.76
CA CYS A 91 -11.87 -4.23 -3.45
C CYS A 91 -11.11 -5.14 -2.49
N THR A 92 -9.80 -4.95 -2.39
CA THR A 92 -8.93 -5.73 -1.49
C THR A 92 -8.78 -4.99 -0.16
N ARG A 93 -8.89 -5.72 0.96
CA ARG A 93 -8.86 -5.17 2.31
C ARG A 93 -7.57 -5.62 2.98
N TRP A 94 -6.63 -4.69 3.16
CA TRP A 94 -5.37 -4.99 3.84
C TRP A 94 -5.47 -4.76 5.34
N SER A 95 -5.04 -5.71 6.17
CA SER A 95 -4.89 -5.50 7.61
C SER A 95 -3.45 -5.82 8.00
N LEU A 96 -2.69 -4.79 8.38
CA LEU A 96 -1.37 -4.94 8.98
C LEU A 96 -1.54 -5.33 10.45
N CYS A 97 -1.59 -6.63 10.77
CA CYS A 97 -1.68 -7.07 12.17
C CYS A 97 -0.33 -6.86 12.87
N PRO A 98 -0.20 -6.10 13.96
CA PRO A 98 1.01 -6.16 14.76
C PRO A 98 1.11 -7.57 15.38
N SER A 99 2.28 -8.21 15.27
CA SER A 99 2.56 -9.35 16.12
C SER A 99 2.51 -8.87 17.56
N SER A 100 1.78 -9.59 18.41
CA SER A 100 1.82 -9.42 19.85
C SER A 100 3.22 -9.79 20.34
N ALA A 101 4.16 -8.87 20.26
CA ALA A 101 5.50 -8.98 20.80
C ALA A 101 5.94 -7.62 21.37
N ASN A 102 5.38 -7.30 22.54
CA ASN A 102 5.97 -6.55 23.67
C ASN A 102 4.90 -5.70 24.37
N MET A 103 4.18 -6.35 25.29
CA MET A 103 3.76 -5.72 26.52
C MET A 103 4.89 -5.96 27.53
N SER A 104 5.67 -4.92 27.82
CA SER A 104 6.43 -4.80 29.06
C SER A 104 5.60 -4.02 30.06
#